data_AF-A0A6G1DCJ0-F1
#
_entry.id   AF-A0A6G1DCJ0-F1
#
_cell.length_a   1.000
_cell.length_b   1.000
_cell.length_c   1.000
_cell.angle_alpha   90.00
_cell.angle_beta   90.00
_cell.angle_gamma   90.00
#
_symmetry.space_group_name_H-M   'P 1'
#
loop_
_entity.id
_entity.type
_entity.pdbx_description
1 polymer ?
#
loop_
_entity_poly.entity_id
_entity_poly.type
_entity_poly.pdbx_seq_one_letter_code
_entity_poly.pdbx_strand_id
1 'polypeptide(L)'
;MWFFKKPWEITGPCASPEYRSALPGALEYRRRCPGTLTEETRAVVPSSDPGTVYDIKYYTRDRRRDRPPVRRTLLRKPDLERYMAAKQFDPTKDFPVPYVNTAVEEDYDAVGGGYQK
;
A
#
# COMPACT_ATOMS: atom_id res chain seq x y z
N MET A 1 4.30 53.04 9.88
CA MET A 1 3.22 52.82 8.88
C MET A 1 2.49 51.56 9.30
N TRP A 2 1.23 51.65 9.72
CA TRP A 2 0.47 50.52 10.26
C TRP A 2 0.01 49.60 9.13
N PHE A 3 0.32 48.30 9.21
CA PHE A 3 -0.06 47.30 8.22
C PHE A 3 -1.32 46.57 8.73
N PHE A 4 -2.49 46.92 8.20
CA PHE A 4 -3.73 46.20 8.51
C PHE A 4 -3.75 44.87 7.74
N LYS A 5 -3.84 43.75 8.45
CA LYS A 5 -4.09 42.43 7.84
C LYS A 5 -5.44 42.43 7.13
N LYS A 6 -5.59 41.60 6.09
CA LYS A 6 -6.92 41.42 5.49
C LYS A 6 -7.85 40.79 6.54
N PRO A 7 -9.16 41.11 6.54
CA PRO A 7 -10.07 40.66 7.61
C PRO A 7 -10.10 39.14 7.84
N TRP A 8 -9.88 38.35 6.79
CA TRP A 8 -9.86 36.87 6.84
C TRP A 8 -8.49 36.26 7.19
N GLU A 9 -7.46 37.07 7.44
CA GLU A 9 -6.11 36.62 7.84
C GLU A 9 -5.90 36.71 9.36
N ILE A 10 -6.97 36.98 10.12
CA ILE A 10 -6.94 37.18 11.58
C ILE A 10 -7.11 35.84 12.31
N THR A 11 -8.04 34.99 11.87
CA THR A 11 -8.33 33.66 12.45
C THR A 11 -8.69 32.64 11.37
N GLY A 12 -8.57 31.36 11.71
CA GLY A 12 -8.90 30.25 10.81
C GLY A 12 -7.73 29.84 9.90
N PRO A 13 -7.99 28.96 8.91
CA PRO A 13 -6.94 28.36 8.09
C PRO A 13 -6.06 29.39 7.37
N CYS A 14 -6.64 30.48 6.85
CA CYS A 14 -5.92 31.54 6.14
C CYS A 14 -4.97 32.37 7.03
N ALA A 15 -5.03 32.20 8.36
CA ALA A 15 -4.12 32.84 9.31
C ALA A 15 -2.96 31.91 9.72
N SER A 16 -2.99 30.62 9.35
CA SER A 16 -1.92 29.66 9.67
C SER A 16 -0.68 29.90 8.78
N PRO A 17 0.55 29.85 9.34
CA PRO A 17 1.77 29.94 8.54
C PRO A 17 1.93 28.78 7.54
N GLU A 18 1.23 27.67 7.74
CA GLU A 18 1.28 26.48 6.88
C GLU A 18 0.29 26.55 5.71
N TYR A 19 -0.62 27.53 5.71
CA TYR A 19 -1.62 27.69 4.66
C TYR A 19 -0.97 28.07 3.33
N ARG A 20 -1.31 27.32 2.27
CA ARG A 20 -0.92 27.59 0.88
C ARG A 20 -2.15 27.77 0.00
N SER A 21 -2.11 28.78 -0.87
CA SER A 21 -3.15 28.99 -1.88
C SER A 21 -3.18 27.86 -2.90
N ALA A 22 -4.38 27.47 -3.35
CA ALA A 22 -4.58 26.39 -4.30
C ALA A 22 -4.26 26.76 -5.76
N LEU A 23 -3.99 28.04 -6.04
CA LEU A 23 -3.74 28.54 -7.40
C LEU A 23 -2.23 28.71 -7.62
N PRO A 24 -1.53 27.68 -8.13
CA PRO A 24 -0.14 27.85 -8.52
C PRO A 24 -0.05 28.85 -9.69
N GLY A 25 1.07 29.56 -9.78
CA GLY A 25 1.31 30.43 -10.92
C GLY A 25 1.33 29.62 -12.23
N ALA A 26 0.87 30.22 -13.34
CA ALA A 26 0.90 29.58 -14.66
C ALA A 26 2.32 29.20 -15.11
N LEU A 27 3.35 29.86 -14.56
CA LEU A 27 4.76 29.55 -14.81
C LEU A 27 5.31 28.43 -13.92
N GLU A 28 4.64 28.13 -12.79
CA GLU A 28 5.09 27.17 -11.78
C GLU A 28 4.48 25.78 -12.03
N TYR A 29 3.18 25.74 -12.36
CA TYR A 29 2.49 24.49 -12.65
C TYR A 29 2.66 24.10 -14.12
N ARG A 30 3.12 22.87 -14.36
CA ARG A 30 3.17 22.26 -15.71
C ARG A 30 3.93 23.11 -16.73
N ARG A 31 5.06 23.69 -16.31
CA ARG A 31 6.01 24.44 -17.16
C ARG A 31 6.40 23.69 -18.45
N ARG A 32 6.43 22.36 -18.40
CA ARG A 32 6.62 21.49 -19.56
C ARG A 32 5.30 20.79 -19.92
N CYS A 33 4.93 20.86 -21.20
CA CYS A 33 3.81 20.08 -21.73
C CYS A 33 4.15 18.58 -21.69
N PRO A 34 3.22 17.69 -21.33
CA PRO A 34 3.49 16.24 -21.30
C PRO A 34 3.91 15.64 -22.64
N GLY A 35 3.51 16.25 -23.76
CA GLY A 35 3.88 15.81 -25.10
C GLY A 35 5.27 16.27 -25.55
N THR A 36 5.94 17.14 -24.79
CA THR A 36 7.28 17.64 -25.14
C THR A 36 8.33 16.69 -24.57
N LEU A 37 8.84 15.80 -25.43
CA LEU A 37 9.94 14.90 -25.12
C LEU A 37 11.27 15.66 -25.23
N THR A 38 12.03 15.70 -24.14
CA THR A 38 13.41 16.18 -24.08
C THR A 38 14.32 15.04 -23.61
N GLU A 39 15.64 15.16 -23.78
CA GLU A 39 16.57 14.12 -23.31
C GLU A 39 16.40 13.83 -21.81
N GLU A 40 16.17 14.87 -21.00
CA GLU A 40 15.87 14.75 -19.56
C GLU A 40 14.56 14.03 -19.22
N THR A 41 13.57 14.03 -20.13
CA THR A 41 12.24 13.45 -19.89
C THR A 41 11.99 12.17 -20.65
N ARG A 42 12.99 11.68 -21.40
CA ARG A 42 12.94 10.39 -22.10
C ARG A 42 13.00 9.25 -21.09
N ALA A 43 11.84 8.79 -20.64
CA ALA A 43 11.74 7.63 -19.77
C ALA A 43 12.07 6.33 -20.55
N VAL A 44 12.98 5.53 -20.01
CA VAL A 44 13.19 4.15 -20.44
C VAL A 44 12.49 3.26 -19.42
N VAL A 45 11.29 2.78 -19.76
CA VAL A 45 10.51 1.91 -18.88
C VAL A 45 10.99 0.45 -19.06
N PRO A 46 11.57 -0.18 -18.03
CA PRO A 46 12.02 -1.57 -18.14
C PRO A 46 10.83 -2.52 -18.32
N SER A 47 10.92 -3.44 -19.27
CA SER A 47 9.86 -4.43 -19.56
C SER A 47 10.14 -5.80 -18.95
N SER A 48 11.39 -6.11 -18.61
CA SER A 48 11.81 -7.42 -18.11
C SER A 48 13.01 -7.27 -17.19
N ASP A 49 13.12 -8.14 -16.20
CA ASP A 49 14.29 -8.21 -15.33
C ASP A 49 15.53 -8.63 -16.14
N PRO A 50 16.72 -8.02 -15.90
CA PRO A 50 17.94 -8.32 -16.65
C PRO A 50 18.30 -9.82 -16.68
N GLY A 51 18.07 -10.54 -15.58
CA GLY A 51 18.32 -11.97 -15.49
C GLY A 51 17.47 -12.82 -16.44
N THR A 52 16.37 -12.26 -16.95
CA THR A 52 15.42 -12.97 -17.82
C THR A 52 15.50 -12.55 -19.29
N VAL A 53 16.35 -11.57 -19.60
CA VAL A 53 16.56 -11.08 -20.97
C VAL A 53 17.32 -12.11 -21.80
N TYR A 54 18.37 -12.70 -21.23
CA TYR A 54 19.20 -13.70 -21.92
C TYR A 54 18.88 -15.14 -21.48
N ASP A 55 18.53 -15.38 -20.21
CA ASP A 55 18.01 -16.67 -19.76
C ASP A 55 16.48 -16.72 -19.94
N ILE A 56 16.07 -17.09 -21.15
CA ILE A 56 14.67 -17.04 -21.58
C ILE A 56 13.87 -18.31 -21.25
N LYS A 57 14.41 -19.23 -20.42
CA LYS A 57 13.71 -20.47 -20.07
C LYS A 57 12.36 -20.15 -19.41
N TYR A 58 11.28 -20.48 -20.11
CA TYR A 58 9.93 -20.13 -19.65
C TYR A 58 9.39 -21.10 -18.60
N TYR A 59 9.68 -22.40 -18.70
CA TYR A 59 9.10 -23.41 -17.79
C TYR A 59 9.51 -23.22 -16.33
N THR A 60 10.69 -22.66 -16.05
CA THR A 60 11.15 -22.30 -14.70
C THR A 60 10.47 -21.03 -14.17
N ARG A 61 9.95 -20.18 -15.06
CA ARG A 61 9.30 -18.90 -14.75
C ARG A 61 7.77 -19.01 -14.71
N ASP A 62 7.19 -20.04 -15.31
CA ASP A 62 5.74 -20.21 -15.45
C ASP A 62 5.06 -20.56 -14.12
N ARG A 63 4.82 -19.54 -13.29
CA ARG A 63 4.10 -19.65 -12.01
C ARG A 63 2.62 -20.03 -12.17
N ARG A 64 2.05 -19.90 -13.38
CA ARG A 64 0.64 -20.23 -13.61
C ARG A 64 0.42 -21.74 -13.62
N ARG A 65 1.37 -22.48 -14.19
CA ARG A 65 1.31 -23.95 -14.30
C ARG A 65 2.13 -24.66 -13.23
N ASP A 66 3.12 -23.99 -12.66
CA ASP A 66 3.91 -24.46 -11.51
C ASP A 66 3.09 -24.39 -10.20
N ARG A 67 1.99 -25.17 -10.17
CA ARG A 67 1.15 -25.32 -8.99
C ARG A 67 1.01 -26.79 -8.64
N PRO A 68 0.97 -27.15 -7.34
CA PRO A 68 0.72 -28.52 -6.94
C PRO A 68 -0.63 -29.00 -7.53
N PRO A 69 -0.70 -30.26 -8.00
CA PRO A 69 -1.94 -30.80 -8.53
C PRO A 69 -3.00 -30.91 -7.44
N VAL A 70 -4.27 -30.78 -7.83
CA VAL A 70 -5.40 -30.91 -6.91
C VAL A 70 -5.47 -32.35 -6.39
N ARG A 71 -5.31 -32.53 -5.08
CA ARG A 71 -5.47 -33.82 -4.40
C ARG A 71 -6.90 -33.93 -3.86
N ARG A 72 -7.63 -34.99 -4.25
CA ARG A 72 -8.99 -35.27 -3.79
C ARG A 72 -9.00 -36.59 -3.03
N THR A 73 -9.46 -36.56 -1.79
CA THR A 73 -9.59 -37.74 -0.91
C THR A 73 -11.03 -37.86 -0.46
N LEU A 74 -11.61 -39.06 -0.56
CA LEU A 74 -12.95 -39.34 -0.06
C LEU A 74 -12.86 -39.74 1.41
N LEU A 75 -13.53 -39.00 2.29
CA LEU A 75 -13.67 -39.36 3.70
C LEU A 75 -15.01 -40.06 3.90
N ARG A 76 -15.00 -41.23 4.53
CA ARG A 76 -16.22 -41.96 4.90
C ARG A 76 -16.43 -41.90 6.41
N LYS A 77 -17.61 -42.30 6.86
CA LYS A 77 -17.97 -42.40 8.28
C LYS A 77 -16.87 -43.04 9.16
N PRO A 78 -16.27 -44.20 8.82
CA PRO A 78 -15.22 -44.79 9.65
C PRO A 78 -13.97 -43.91 9.80
N ASP A 79 -13.63 -43.11 8.77
CA ASP A 79 -12.48 -42.19 8.85
C ASP A 79 -12.79 -41.02 9.79
N LEU A 80 -14.01 -40.49 9.71
CA LEU A 80 -14.46 -39.39 10.58
C LEU A 80 -14.52 -39.80 12.05
N GLU A 81 -15.05 -40.99 12.35
CA GLU A 81 -15.10 -41.54 13.71
C GLU A 81 -13.69 -41.68 14.29
N ARG A 82 -12.72 -42.14 13.49
CA ARG A 82 -11.31 -42.20 13.89
C ARG A 82 -10.72 -40.83 14.17
N TYR A 83 -10.97 -39.83 13.32
CA TYR A 83 -10.48 -38.47 13.53
C TYR A 83 -11.09 -37.83 14.78
N MET A 84 -12.39 -38.02 15.01
CA MET A 84 -13.07 -37.49 16.19
C MET A 84 -12.55 -38.14 17.48
N ALA A 85 -12.32 -39.46 17.47
CA ALA A 85 -11.76 -40.15 18.63
C ALA A 85 -10.31 -39.75 18.92
N ALA A 86 -9.53 -39.39 17.90
CA ALA A 86 -8.14 -39.00 18.04
C ALA A 86 -7.93 -37.50 18.34
N LYS A 87 -8.88 -36.62 17.99
CA LYS A 87 -8.70 -35.17 18.12
C LYS A 87 -8.99 -34.72 19.55
N GLN A 88 -7.98 -34.13 20.19
CA GLN A 88 -8.10 -33.36 21.43
C GLN A 88 -7.80 -31.88 21.11
N PHE A 89 -8.56 -30.97 21.73
CA PHE A 89 -8.37 -29.52 21.53
C PHE A 89 -7.54 -28.92 22.68
N ASP A 90 -6.45 -28.27 22.32
CA ASP A 90 -5.68 -27.37 23.19
C ASP A 90 -6.24 -25.94 23.04
N PRO A 91 -6.80 -25.35 24.12
CA PRO A 91 -7.32 -23.98 24.14
C PRO A 91 -6.36 -22.91 23.60
N THR A 92 -5.06 -23.16 23.68
CA THR A 92 -4.03 -22.18 23.29
C THR A 92 -3.56 -22.28 21.84
N LYS A 93 -3.79 -23.41 21.15
CA LYS A 93 -3.20 -23.69 19.83
C LYS A 93 -4.20 -24.03 18.73
N ASP A 94 -5.29 -24.70 19.08
CA ASP A 94 -6.22 -25.25 18.08
C ASP A 94 -7.32 -24.27 17.66
N PHE A 95 -7.50 -23.18 18.40
CA PHE A 95 -8.49 -22.16 18.11
C PHE A 95 -7.91 -21.07 17.20
N PRO A 96 -8.66 -20.60 16.18
CA PRO A 96 -8.21 -19.52 15.32
C PRO A 96 -7.97 -18.26 16.16
N VAL A 97 -6.82 -17.64 15.97
CA VAL A 97 -6.44 -16.45 16.71
C VAL A 97 -7.38 -15.31 16.29
N PRO A 98 -8.08 -14.65 17.24
CA PRO A 98 -8.89 -13.49 16.92
C PRO A 98 -8.00 -12.35 16.41
N TYR A 99 -8.44 -11.66 15.37
CA TYR A 99 -7.83 -10.40 14.96
C TYR A 99 -8.29 -9.31 15.94
N VAL A 100 -7.54 -9.13 17.02
CA VAL A 100 -7.86 -8.16 18.09
C VAL A 100 -7.32 -6.79 17.70
N ASN A 101 -8.22 -5.83 17.55
CA ASN A 101 -7.85 -4.42 17.41
C ASN A 101 -7.71 -3.78 18.79
N THR A 102 -6.72 -2.90 18.95
CA THR A 102 -6.56 -2.08 20.14
C THR A 102 -7.28 -0.75 19.95
N ALA A 103 -7.93 -0.24 20.99
CA ALA A 103 -8.33 1.15 21.02
C ALA A 103 -7.06 2.01 21.10
N VAL A 104 -6.92 2.95 20.18
CA VAL A 104 -5.80 3.90 20.15
C VAL A 104 -6.41 5.30 20.23
N GLU A 105 -5.86 6.13 21.11
CA GLU A 105 -6.15 7.56 21.11
C GLU A 105 -5.23 8.22 20.10
N GLU A 106 -5.80 8.66 18.99
CA GLU A 106 -5.06 9.34 17.93
C GLU A 106 -4.97 10.83 18.25
N ASP A 107 -3.79 11.40 18.01
CA ASP A 107 -3.53 12.83 18.17
C ASP A 107 -3.01 13.41 16.84
N TYR A 108 -3.38 14.67 16.59
CA TYR A 108 -3.34 15.32 15.27
C TYR A 108 -1.92 15.37 14.67
N ASP A 109 -0.92 15.67 15.50
CA ASP A 109 0.48 15.84 15.05
C ASP A 109 1.41 14.75 15.61
N ALA A 110 0.87 13.67 16.16
CA ALA A 110 1.65 12.67 16.91
C ALA A 110 2.70 11.93 16.05
N VAL A 111 2.43 11.75 14.75
CA VAL A 111 3.35 11.07 13.83
C VAL A 111 4.13 12.11 13.04
N GLY A 112 5.43 12.23 13.34
CA GLY A 112 6.33 13.12 12.61
C GLY A 112 6.03 14.62 12.78
N GLY A 113 5.25 15.00 13.80
CA GLY A 113 4.82 16.40 13.98
C GLY A 113 3.77 16.84 12.96
N GLY A 114 2.93 15.92 12.47
CA GLY A 114 1.92 16.17 11.44
C GLY A 114 2.42 16.08 9.99
N TYR A 115 3.73 15.89 9.78
CA TYR A 115 4.36 15.85 8.47
C TYR A 115 5.20 14.57 8.25
N GLN A 116 4.81 13.76 7.26
CA GLN A 116 5.58 12.59 6.84
C GLN A 116 6.61 12.97 5.78
N LYS A 117 7.87 12.55 5.99
CA LYS A 117 8.97 12.69 5.02
C LYS A 117 8.89 11.64 3.91
#